data_AF-A0A963YP06-F1
#
_entry.id   AF-A0A963YP06-F1
#
_cell.length_a   1.000
_cell.length_b   1.000
_cell.length_c   1.000
_cell.angle_alpha   90.00
_cell.angle_beta   90.00
_cell.angle_gamma   90.00
#
_symmetry.space_group_name_H-M   'P 1'
#
loop_
_entity.id
_entity.type
_entity.pdbx_description
1 polymer ?
#
loop_
_entity_poly.entity_id
_entity_poly.type
_entity_poly.pdbx_seq_one_letter_code
_entity_poly.pdbx_strand_id
1 'polypeptide(L)'
;MHNTNQIAAHLPYLRRFARALTGSQAAGDTYAAAALEAVSVEPEALAKGLDLNAALYKVLLTIWGSVPANRRHHAPVLADATPAEGHSVEQLTPLPRVCFLLHTMEGFSSDIIAKLVDRPVAEVRRLIDEAEKEIAAQLHADVLIIEDEAIISMDLEALVEDLGHRVVGVARTRTEAMTIARQTKPGLIMADIQLADGSSGLDAVSDILAGTEVPVVFITAYPQRLLTGDRPEPSFLITKPFQHEVVKAVISQALFFDQRARLGSKPGPVLGSVSA
;
A
#
# COMPACT_ATOMS: atom_id res chain seq x y z
N MET A 1 -5.77 -22.65 -22.50
CA MET A 1 -4.40 -22.87 -21.97
C MET A 1 -3.44 -21.71 -22.23
N HIS A 2 -3.49 -21.00 -23.37
CA HIS A 2 -2.57 -19.88 -23.65
C HIS A 2 -2.81 -18.64 -22.75
N ASN A 3 -4.07 -18.30 -22.42
CA ASN A 3 -4.39 -17.16 -21.54
C ASN A 3 -3.98 -17.39 -20.08
N THR A 4 -4.08 -18.62 -19.55
CA THR A 4 -3.79 -18.92 -18.14
C THR A 4 -2.34 -18.58 -17.74
N ASN A 5 -1.37 -18.88 -18.61
CA ASN A 5 0.04 -18.52 -18.37
C ASN A 5 0.30 -17.01 -18.48
N GLN A 6 -0.42 -16.30 -19.34
CA GLN A 6 -0.30 -14.84 -19.46
C GLN A 6 -0.89 -14.14 -18.24
N ILE A 7 -2.05 -14.61 -17.75
CA ILE A 7 -2.69 -14.05 -16.55
C ILE A 7 -1.82 -14.28 -15.30
N ALA A 8 -1.23 -15.47 -15.15
CA ALA A 8 -0.36 -15.79 -14.02
C ALA A 8 0.85 -14.85 -13.89
N ALA A 9 1.36 -14.32 -15.01
CA ALA A 9 2.47 -13.37 -15.01
C ALA A 9 2.12 -12.00 -14.40
N HIS A 10 0.83 -11.61 -14.39
CA HIS A 10 0.36 -10.34 -13.84
C HIS A 10 0.01 -10.42 -12.35
N LEU A 11 -0.21 -11.63 -11.83
CA LEU A 11 -0.68 -11.87 -10.46
C LEU A 11 0.21 -11.27 -9.37
N PRO A 12 1.55 -11.32 -9.44
CA PRO A 12 2.40 -10.69 -8.43
C PRO A 12 2.12 -9.19 -8.28
N TYR A 13 2.06 -8.45 -9.39
CA TYR A 13 1.83 -7.00 -9.37
C TYR A 13 0.40 -6.65 -8.96
N LEU A 14 -0.58 -7.47 -9.38
CA LEU A 14 -1.97 -7.32 -8.92
C LEU A 14 -2.06 -7.46 -7.39
N ARG A 15 -1.34 -8.42 -6.79
CA ARG A 15 -1.23 -8.55 -5.33
C ARG A 15 -0.55 -7.35 -4.70
N ARG A 16 0.57 -6.88 -5.24
CA ARG A 16 1.26 -5.67 -4.74
C ARG A 16 0.30 -4.48 -4.64
N PHE A 17 -0.44 -4.21 -5.71
CA PHE A 17 -1.46 -3.16 -5.71
C PHE A 17 -2.56 -3.43 -4.68
N ALA A 18 -3.12 -4.65 -4.65
CA ALA A 18 -4.21 -4.99 -3.74
C ALA A 18 -3.82 -4.88 -2.27
N ARG A 19 -2.58 -5.25 -1.92
CA ARG A 19 -2.02 -5.09 -0.57
C ARG A 19 -1.83 -3.63 -0.22
N ALA A 20 -1.30 -2.81 -1.13
CA ALA A 20 -1.18 -1.37 -0.93
C ALA A 20 -2.55 -0.68 -0.81
N LEU A 21 -3.55 -1.16 -1.56
CA LEU A 21 -4.92 -0.66 -1.52
C LEU A 21 -5.63 -0.97 -0.19
N THR A 22 -5.34 -2.13 0.41
CA THR A 22 -6.01 -2.64 1.62
C THR A 22 -5.20 -2.47 2.90
N GLY A 23 -3.90 -2.18 2.80
CA GLY A 23 -2.96 -2.14 3.91
C GLY A 23 -2.69 -3.52 4.53
N SER A 24 -3.08 -4.61 3.86
CA SER A 24 -3.01 -5.97 4.41
C SER A 24 -2.68 -7.01 3.35
N GLN A 25 -1.74 -7.90 3.67
CA GLN A 25 -1.44 -9.07 2.85
C GLN A 25 -2.69 -9.93 2.61
N ALA A 26 -3.35 -10.36 3.68
CA ALA A 26 -4.45 -11.33 3.62
C ALA A 26 -5.64 -10.78 2.81
N ALA A 27 -6.03 -9.52 3.06
CA ALA A 27 -7.13 -8.89 2.34
C ALA A 27 -6.76 -8.66 0.87
N GLY A 28 -5.56 -8.13 0.59
CA GLY A 28 -5.08 -7.89 -0.76
C GLY A 28 -5.00 -9.16 -1.60
N ASP A 29 -4.44 -10.24 -1.04
CA ASP A 29 -4.31 -11.52 -1.74
C ASP A 29 -5.67 -12.16 -2.04
N THR A 30 -6.65 -11.98 -1.14
CA THR A 30 -8.04 -12.43 -1.36
C THR A 30 -8.68 -11.71 -2.54
N TYR A 31 -8.55 -10.38 -2.63
CA TYR A 31 -9.08 -9.63 -3.78
C TYR A 31 -8.37 -9.98 -5.09
N ALA A 32 -7.06 -10.16 -5.06
CA ALA A 32 -6.29 -10.55 -6.25
C ALA A 32 -6.69 -11.95 -6.76
N ALA A 33 -6.87 -12.91 -5.86
CA ALA A 33 -7.34 -14.25 -6.20
C ALA A 33 -8.77 -14.23 -6.78
N ALA A 34 -9.68 -13.48 -6.17
CA ALA A 34 -11.06 -13.35 -6.66
C ALA A 34 -11.11 -12.70 -8.06
N ALA A 35 -10.26 -11.70 -8.32
CA ALA A 35 -10.17 -11.07 -9.64
C ALA A 35 -9.63 -12.04 -10.70
N LEU A 36 -8.63 -12.85 -10.34
CA LEU A 36 -8.09 -13.90 -11.20
C LEU A 36 -9.13 -14.95 -11.58
N GLU A 37 -9.91 -15.41 -10.60
CA GLU A 37 -10.99 -16.38 -10.79
C GLU A 37 -12.05 -15.81 -11.74
N ALA A 38 -12.51 -14.58 -11.50
CA ALA A 38 -13.50 -13.91 -12.33
C ALA A 38 -13.04 -13.75 -13.80
N VAL A 39 -11.79 -13.33 -14.03
CA VAL A 39 -11.23 -13.21 -15.40
C VAL A 39 -11.07 -14.57 -16.06
N SER A 40 -10.78 -15.63 -15.29
CA SER A 40 -10.64 -16.98 -15.83
C SER A 40 -11.97 -17.58 -16.29
N VAL A 41 -13.08 -17.18 -15.67
CA VAL A 41 -14.43 -17.68 -16.00
C VAL A 41 -15.06 -16.91 -17.16
N GLU A 42 -14.92 -15.59 -17.22
CA GLU A 42 -15.51 -14.75 -18.30
C GLU A 42 -14.52 -13.76 -18.95
N PRO A 43 -13.48 -14.23 -19.67
CA PRO A 43 -12.44 -13.35 -20.23
C PRO A 43 -12.96 -12.29 -21.21
N GLU A 44 -14.00 -12.63 -21.98
CA GLU A 44 -14.49 -11.82 -23.11
C GLU A 44 -15.44 -10.70 -22.67
N ALA A 45 -16.08 -10.85 -21.51
CA ALA A 45 -17.01 -9.84 -20.96
C ALA A 45 -16.29 -8.63 -20.36
N LEU A 46 -15.01 -8.79 -20.01
CA LEU A 46 -14.28 -7.88 -19.12
C LEU A 46 -13.44 -6.81 -19.84
N ALA A 47 -13.37 -6.85 -21.19
CA ALA A 47 -12.33 -6.15 -21.95
C ALA A 47 -12.79 -5.46 -23.25
N LYS A 48 -13.92 -4.73 -23.24
CA LYS A 48 -14.15 -3.78 -24.36
C LYS A 48 -13.22 -2.57 -24.20
N GLY A 49 -12.06 -2.62 -24.86
CA GLY A 49 -11.11 -1.51 -24.96
C GLY A 49 -10.06 -1.42 -23.87
N LEU A 50 -9.80 -2.51 -23.14
CA LEU A 50 -8.71 -2.71 -22.18
C LEU A 50 -7.89 -3.94 -22.56
N ASP A 51 -6.59 -3.91 -22.26
CA ASP A 51 -5.75 -5.11 -22.34
C ASP A 51 -5.99 -6.02 -21.13
N LEU A 52 -5.41 -7.23 -21.16
CA LEU A 52 -5.57 -8.23 -20.11
C LEU A 52 -5.12 -7.72 -18.74
N ASN A 53 -4.02 -6.96 -18.69
CA ASN A 53 -3.48 -6.41 -17.46
C ASN A 53 -4.51 -5.45 -16.85
N ALA A 54 -4.92 -4.43 -17.59
CA ALA A 54 -5.90 -3.45 -17.12
C ALA A 54 -7.26 -4.10 -16.77
N ALA A 55 -7.69 -5.13 -17.49
CA ALA A 55 -8.90 -5.88 -17.16
C ALA A 55 -8.84 -6.53 -15.76
N LEU A 56 -7.69 -7.10 -15.35
CA LEU A 56 -7.52 -7.66 -14.00
C LEU A 56 -7.70 -6.58 -12.92
N TYR A 57 -7.11 -5.40 -13.11
CA TYR A 57 -7.28 -4.28 -12.19
C TYR A 57 -8.73 -3.79 -12.15
N LYS A 58 -9.40 -3.71 -13.30
CA LYS A 58 -10.82 -3.33 -13.39
C LYS A 58 -11.70 -4.25 -12.55
N VAL A 59 -11.49 -5.56 -12.70
CA VAL A 59 -12.23 -6.57 -11.95
C VAL A 59 -11.95 -6.46 -10.47
N LEU A 60 -10.68 -6.34 -10.09
CA LEU A 60 -10.29 -6.18 -8.69
C LEU A 60 -10.98 -4.98 -8.05
N LEU A 61 -10.95 -3.81 -8.70
CA LEU A 61 -11.61 -2.59 -8.22
C LEU A 61 -13.13 -2.74 -8.16
N THR A 62 -13.73 -3.48 -9.09
CA THR A 62 -15.17 -3.76 -9.10
C THR A 62 -15.57 -4.64 -7.92
N ILE A 63 -14.84 -5.74 -7.67
CA ILE A 63 -15.05 -6.63 -6.52
C ILE A 63 -14.84 -5.84 -5.23
N TRP A 64 -13.73 -5.09 -5.14
CA TRP A 64 -13.44 -4.25 -3.99
C TRP A 64 -14.55 -3.22 -3.75
N GLY A 65 -15.00 -2.48 -4.77
CA GLY A 65 -16.07 -1.48 -4.64
C GLY A 65 -17.46 -2.05 -4.34
N SER A 66 -17.69 -3.36 -4.57
CA SER A 66 -18.97 -4.02 -4.31
C SER A 66 -19.25 -4.21 -2.82
N VAL A 67 -18.20 -4.29 -1.99
CA VAL A 67 -18.32 -4.41 -0.53
C VAL A 67 -18.97 -3.13 0.02
N PRO A 68 -20.06 -3.20 0.81
CA PRO A 68 -20.78 -2.01 1.29
C PRO A 68 -19.90 -1.00 2.03
N ALA A 69 -18.93 -1.49 2.80
CA ALA A 69 -17.92 -0.66 3.46
C ALA A 69 -17.21 0.25 2.45
N ASN A 70 -17.01 -0.21 1.21
CA ASN A 70 -16.23 0.40 0.12
C ASN A 70 -17.05 1.30 -0.82
N ARG A 71 -18.38 1.26 -0.73
CA ARG A 71 -19.30 1.88 -1.69
C ARG A 71 -19.46 3.40 -1.52
N ARG A 72 -19.29 3.94 -0.30
CA ARG A 72 -19.54 5.35 0.04
C ARG A 72 -18.54 6.34 -0.58
N HIS A 73 -17.36 5.90 -0.99
CA HIS A 73 -16.33 6.74 -1.62
C HIS A 73 -16.24 6.58 -3.14
N HIS A 74 -17.06 5.71 -3.74
CA HIS A 74 -17.10 5.44 -5.18
C HIS A 74 -18.36 6.00 -5.86
N ALA A 75 -19.39 6.39 -5.08
CA ALA A 75 -20.60 7.02 -5.59
C ALA A 75 -20.33 8.48 -6.04
N PRO A 76 -20.98 8.98 -7.10
CA PRO A 76 -21.00 10.41 -7.36
C PRO A 76 -21.61 11.12 -6.16
N VAL A 77 -21.02 12.25 -5.74
CA VAL A 77 -21.57 13.09 -4.67
C VAL A 77 -22.94 13.60 -5.13
N LEU A 78 -24.01 12.95 -4.68
CA LEU A 78 -25.36 13.50 -4.73
C LEU A 78 -25.55 14.30 -3.44
N ALA A 79 -26.03 15.54 -3.59
CA ALA A 79 -25.97 16.60 -2.59
C ALA A 79 -26.80 16.39 -1.31
N ASP A 80 -27.48 15.26 -1.12
CA ASP A 80 -28.38 15.06 0.02
C ASP A 80 -28.33 13.62 0.54
N ALA A 81 -27.47 13.36 1.52
CA ALA A 81 -27.59 12.16 2.36
C ALA A 81 -27.29 12.50 3.82
N THR A 82 -28.32 12.40 4.66
CA THR A 82 -28.26 12.59 6.11
C THR A 82 -27.38 11.51 6.78
N PRO A 83 -26.64 11.85 7.85
CA PRO A 83 -25.76 10.92 8.53
C PRO A 83 -26.57 10.01 9.47
N ALA A 84 -26.89 8.80 9.02
CA ALA A 84 -27.49 7.77 9.87
C ALA A 84 -26.41 6.81 10.42
N GLU A 85 -26.15 7.00 11.71
CA GLU A 85 -25.99 6.00 12.79
C GLU A 85 -25.17 4.70 12.56
N GLY A 86 -24.11 4.56 13.37
CA GLY A 86 -23.81 3.29 14.07
C GLY A 86 -22.71 2.37 13.52
N HIS A 87 -21.48 2.58 13.99
CA HIS A 87 -20.46 1.57 14.34
C HIS A 87 -20.06 0.48 13.30
N SER A 88 -19.14 0.85 12.40
CA SER A 88 -17.84 0.18 12.13
C SER A 88 -17.17 0.93 10.98
N VAL A 89 -16.26 1.86 11.33
CA VAL A 89 -15.50 2.68 10.37
C VAL A 89 -14.37 1.83 9.78
N GLU A 90 -14.73 0.78 9.05
CA GLU A 90 -13.76 -0.12 8.43
C GLU A 90 -13.20 0.51 7.14
N GLN A 91 -11.93 0.92 7.25
CA GLN A 91 -10.84 0.66 6.29
C GLN A 91 -11.10 0.94 4.79
N LEU A 92 -11.12 2.21 4.39
CA LEU A 92 -11.05 2.57 2.97
C LEU A 92 -9.96 3.54 2.60
N THR A 93 -9.27 3.19 1.51
CA THR A 93 -8.46 4.09 0.71
C THR A 93 -9.37 4.95 -0.17
N PRO A 94 -9.38 6.29 -0.03
CA PRO A 94 -10.19 7.19 -0.85
C PRO A 94 -9.87 7.06 -2.36
N LEU A 95 -10.87 7.32 -3.22
CA LEU A 95 -10.71 7.26 -4.68
C LEU A 95 -9.53 8.09 -5.24
N PRO A 96 -9.23 9.32 -4.73
CA PRO A 96 -8.00 10.03 -5.09
C PRO A 96 -6.74 9.17 -4.91
N ARG A 97 -6.60 8.52 -3.73
CA ARG A 97 -5.47 7.64 -3.43
C ARG A 97 -5.46 6.40 -4.33
N VAL A 98 -6.61 5.81 -4.67
CA VAL A 98 -6.69 4.69 -5.62
C VAL A 98 -6.13 5.09 -6.99
N CYS A 99 -6.57 6.23 -7.52
CA CYS A 99 -6.09 6.75 -8.81
C CYS A 99 -4.58 7.01 -8.78
N PHE A 100 -4.10 7.59 -7.69
CA PHE A 100 -2.68 7.84 -7.47
C PHE A 100 -1.86 6.55 -7.42
N LEU A 101 -2.31 5.49 -6.70
CA LEU A 101 -1.59 4.22 -6.69
C LEU A 101 -1.54 3.55 -8.07
N LEU A 102 -2.65 3.55 -8.82
CA LEU A 102 -2.69 3.01 -10.18
C LEU A 102 -1.72 3.75 -11.12
N HIS A 103 -1.62 5.07 -10.97
CA HIS A 103 -0.72 5.89 -11.76
C HIS A 103 0.75 5.62 -11.39
N THR A 104 1.05 5.71 -10.10
CA THR A 104 2.41 5.79 -9.60
C THR A 104 3.06 4.43 -9.39
N MET A 105 2.36 3.48 -8.77
CA MET A 105 2.91 2.15 -8.50
C MET A 105 2.80 1.23 -9.72
N GLU A 106 1.66 1.28 -10.40
CA GLU A 106 1.35 0.36 -11.51
C GLU A 106 1.60 0.96 -12.90
N GLY A 107 1.96 2.25 -12.97
CA GLY A 107 2.39 2.90 -14.22
C GLY A 107 1.26 3.13 -15.22
N PHE A 108 -0.01 3.06 -14.80
CA PHE A 108 -1.13 3.28 -15.73
C PHE A 108 -1.23 4.77 -16.12
N SER A 109 -1.54 5.00 -17.39
CA SER A 109 -1.89 6.34 -17.89
C SER A 109 -3.27 6.77 -17.40
N SER A 110 -3.51 8.08 -17.31
CA SER A 110 -4.82 8.60 -16.89
C SER A 110 -5.98 8.11 -17.77
N ASP A 111 -5.73 7.85 -19.07
CA ASP A 111 -6.71 7.29 -20.00
C ASP A 111 -7.12 5.86 -19.67
N ILE A 112 -6.17 5.04 -19.22
CA ILE A 112 -6.46 3.69 -18.74
C ILE A 112 -7.14 3.76 -17.38
N ILE A 113 -6.62 4.55 -16.44
CA ILE A 113 -7.21 4.71 -15.10
C ILE A 113 -8.66 5.19 -15.19
N ALA A 114 -8.98 6.13 -16.08
CA ALA A 114 -10.34 6.58 -16.38
C ALA A 114 -11.31 5.44 -16.70
N LYS A 115 -10.86 4.47 -17.51
CA LYS A 115 -11.64 3.26 -17.81
C LYS A 115 -11.70 2.31 -16.60
N LEU A 116 -10.64 2.21 -15.81
CA LEU A 116 -10.61 1.37 -14.60
C LEU A 116 -11.64 1.84 -13.56
N VAL A 117 -11.77 3.15 -13.35
CA VAL A 117 -12.64 3.73 -12.31
C VAL A 117 -13.98 4.28 -12.82
N ASP A 118 -14.26 4.14 -14.13
CA ASP A 118 -15.45 4.67 -14.82
C ASP A 118 -15.65 6.18 -14.62
N ARG A 119 -14.59 6.96 -14.81
CA ARG A 119 -14.61 8.43 -14.68
C ARG A 119 -14.01 9.10 -15.91
N PRO A 120 -14.39 10.35 -16.23
CA PRO A 120 -13.71 11.14 -17.25
C PRO A 120 -12.22 11.33 -16.95
N VAL A 121 -11.38 11.31 -17.98
CA VAL A 121 -9.91 11.49 -17.85
C VAL A 121 -9.55 12.79 -17.09
N ALA A 122 -10.30 13.87 -17.33
CA ALA A 122 -10.10 15.15 -16.64
C ALA A 122 -10.43 15.09 -15.14
N GLU A 123 -11.35 14.22 -14.72
CA GLU A 123 -11.62 13.97 -13.31
C GLU A 123 -10.51 13.14 -12.67
N VAL A 124 -10.05 12.08 -13.35
CA VAL A 124 -8.92 11.25 -12.87
C VAL A 124 -7.65 12.08 -12.67
N ARG A 125 -7.30 12.96 -13.61
CA ARG A 125 -6.13 13.84 -13.44
C ARG A 125 -6.25 14.70 -12.20
N ARG A 126 -7.42 15.32 -11.97
CA ARG A 126 -7.67 16.12 -10.76
C ARG A 126 -7.58 15.28 -9.47
N LEU A 127 -8.10 14.05 -9.49
CA LEU A 127 -8.04 13.13 -8.35
C LEU A 127 -6.59 12.72 -8.01
N ILE A 128 -5.76 12.50 -9.04
CA ILE A 128 -4.33 12.23 -8.85
C ILE A 128 -3.64 13.47 -8.25
N ASP A 129 -3.85 14.65 -8.84
CA ASP A 129 -3.26 15.91 -8.34
C ASP A 129 -3.69 16.22 -6.89
N GLU A 130 -4.95 15.92 -6.54
CA GLU A 130 -5.49 16.08 -5.18
C GLU A 130 -4.79 15.14 -4.21
N ALA A 131 -4.67 13.86 -4.56
CA ALA A 131 -3.98 12.88 -3.74
C ALA A 131 -2.51 13.26 -3.55
N GLU A 132 -1.81 13.67 -4.61
CA GLU A 132 -0.41 14.11 -4.52
C GLU A 132 -0.22 15.27 -3.55
N LYS A 133 -1.12 16.25 -3.56
CA LYS A 133 -1.10 17.39 -2.62
C LYS A 133 -1.41 16.96 -1.20
N GLU A 134 -2.41 16.10 -1.01
CA GLU A 134 -2.75 15.57 0.33
C GLU A 134 -1.56 14.80 0.92
N ILE A 135 -0.92 13.96 0.11
CA ILE A 135 0.24 13.15 0.50
C ILE A 135 1.43 14.03 0.84
N ALA A 136 1.72 15.03 0.00
CA ALA A 136 2.79 16.00 0.26
C ALA A 136 2.54 16.84 1.53
N ALA A 137 1.27 17.05 1.90
CA ALA A 137 0.92 17.85 3.07
C ALA A 137 0.94 17.07 4.41
N GLN A 138 1.01 15.73 4.40
CA GLN A 138 0.63 14.96 5.57
C GLN A 138 1.72 14.21 6.35
N LEU A 139 2.97 14.09 5.89
CA LEU A 139 3.84 13.06 6.49
C LEU A 139 5.28 13.52 6.75
N HIS A 140 5.55 13.98 7.97
CA HIS A 140 6.89 13.93 8.55
C HIS A 140 6.99 12.66 9.41
N ALA A 141 7.92 11.78 9.07
CA ALA A 141 8.14 10.53 9.80
C ALA A 141 9.63 10.36 10.09
N ASP A 142 9.92 9.73 11.23
CA ASP A 142 11.25 9.30 11.61
C ASP A 142 11.49 7.92 10.99
N VAL A 143 12.41 7.83 10.03
CA VAL A 143 12.61 6.64 9.19
C VAL A 143 13.90 5.94 9.59
N LEU A 144 13.80 4.66 9.94
CA LEU A 144 14.94 3.77 10.06
C LEU A 144 15.12 3.02 8.74
N ILE A 145 16.30 3.10 8.15
CA ILE A 145 16.68 2.33 6.96
C ILE A 145 17.51 1.12 7.41
N ILE A 146 17.19 -0.07 6.89
CA ILE A 146 17.97 -1.30 7.08
C ILE A 146 18.45 -1.75 5.69
N GLU A 147 19.71 -1.48 5.38
CA GLU A 147 20.31 -1.69 4.06
C GLU A 147 21.84 -1.71 4.24
N ASP A 148 22.50 -2.75 3.74
CA ASP A 148 23.94 -2.95 3.87
C ASP A 148 24.73 -2.34 2.70
N GLU A 149 24.10 -2.19 1.53
CA GLU A 149 24.74 -1.56 0.38
C GLU A 149 24.79 -0.03 0.55
N ALA A 150 25.99 0.52 0.70
CA ALA A 150 26.20 1.94 0.97
C ALA A 150 25.58 2.88 -0.09
N ILE A 151 25.70 2.52 -1.38
CA ILE A 151 25.16 3.34 -2.47
C ILE A 151 23.63 3.34 -2.42
N ILE A 152 23.02 2.19 -2.14
CA ILE A 152 21.56 2.03 -2.10
C ILE A 152 20.97 2.74 -0.89
N SER A 153 21.59 2.61 0.28
CA SER A 153 21.18 3.32 1.49
C SER A 153 21.31 4.83 1.34
N MET A 154 22.37 5.34 0.70
CA MET A 154 22.52 6.78 0.41
C MET A 154 21.45 7.30 -0.56
N ASP A 155 21.13 6.56 -1.62
CA ASP A 155 20.07 6.94 -2.57
C ASP A 155 18.70 6.96 -1.88
N LEU A 156 18.43 5.94 -1.07
CA LEU A 156 17.19 5.87 -0.30
C LEU A 156 17.08 6.97 0.76
N GLU A 157 18.18 7.28 1.46
CA GLU A 157 18.23 8.38 2.43
C GLU A 157 17.89 9.71 1.76
N ALA A 158 18.54 10.02 0.63
CA ALA A 158 18.25 11.24 -0.12
C ALA A 158 16.78 11.31 -0.58
N LEU A 159 16.22 10.20 -1.09
CA LEU A 159 14.81 10.14 -1.48
C LEU A 159 13.86 10.35 -0.29
N VAL A 160 14.16 9.74 0.86
CA VAL A 160 13.34 9.86 2.07
C VAL A 160 13.37 11.29 2.61
N GLU A 161 14.53 11.95 2.59
CA GLU A 161 14.70 13.33 3.00
C GLU A 161 14.03 14.33 2.02
N ASP A 162 14.13 14.10 0.71
CA ASP A 162 13.46 14.90 -0.32
C ASP A 162 11.92 14.84 -0.19
N LEU A 163 11.40 13.72 0.31
CA LEU A 163 9.99 13.55 0.63
C LEU A 163 9.56 14.24 1.93
N GLY A 164 10.50 14.87 2.65
CA GLY A 164 10.26 15.61 3.89
C GLY A 164 10.32 14.74 5.15
N HIS A 165 10.73 13.48 5.07
CA HIS A 165 10.92 12.64 6.25
C HIS A 165 12.32 12.86 6.85
N ARG A 166 12.55 12.36 8.07
CA ARG A 166 13.86 12.40 8.74
C ARG A 166 14.42 11.00 8.86
N VAL A 167 15.58 10.73 8.28
CA VAL A 167 16.30 9.47 8.53
C VAL A 167 16.93 9.53 9.92
N VAL A 168 16.51 8.62 10.82
CA VAL A 168 17.03 8.55 12.19
C VAL A 168 18.21 7.60 12.33
N GLY A 169 18.51 6.84 11.28
CA GLY A 169 19.69 6.01 11.18
C GLY A 169 19.60 5.01 10.03
N VAL A 170 20.76 4.54 9.60
CA VAL A 170 20.93 3.47 8.61
C VAL A 170 21.62 2.30 9.30
N ALA A 171 20.96 1.15 9.35
CA ALA A 171 21.49 -0.08 9.89
C ALA A 171 21.94 -1.02 8.77
N ARG A 172 23.14 -1.58 8.91
CA ARG A 172 23.70 -2.57 7.96
C ARG A 172 23.58 -4.01 8.45
N THR A 173 23.19 -4.19 9.71
CA THR A 173 23.03 -5.51 10.34
C THR A 173 21.78 -5.54 11.21
N ARG A 174 21.27 -6.75 11.47
CA ARG A 174 20.16 -6.98 12.40
C ARG A 174 20.39 -6.36 13.78
N THR A 175 21.59 -6.52 14.36
CA THR A 175 21.90 -6.00 15.71
C THR A 175 21.89 -4.47 15.75
N GLU A 176 22.43 -3.84 14.71
CA GLU A 176 22.41 -2.38 14.57
C GLU A 176 20.97 -1.86 14.42
N ALA A 177 20.17 -2.50 13.56
CA ALA A 177 18.77 -2.14 13.35
C ALA A 177 17.97 -2.16 14.65
N MET A 178 18.10 -3.23 15.44
CA MET A 178 17.46 -3.34 16.75
C MET A 178 17.94 -2.26 17.73
N THR A 179 19.22 -1.89 17.67
CA THR A 179 19.80 -0.88 18.56
C THR A 179 19.26 0.51 18.22
N ILE A 180 19.30 0.90 16.95
CA ILE A 180 18.77 2.18 16.48
C ILE A 180 17.26 2.25 16.76
N ALA A 181 16.49 1.22 16.41
CA ALA A 181 15.04 1.19 16.62
C ALA A 181 14.66 1.43 18.10
N ARG A 182 15.38 0.82 19.05
CA ARG A 182 15.15 1.05 20.49
C ARG A 182 15.47 2.47 20.94
N GLN A 183 16.51 3.09 20.37
CA GLN A 183 16.98 4.42 20.76
C GLN A 183 16.13 5.53 20.15
N THR A 184 15.72 5.39 18.90
CA THR A 184 15.09 6.45 18.12
C THR A 184 13.57 6.31 18.02
N LYS A 185 13.03 5.11 18.22
CA LYS A 185 11.59 4.79 18.08
C LYS A 185 11.03 5.29 16.74
N PRO A 186 11.53 4.76 15.61
CA PRO A 186 11.15 5.23 14.29
C PRO A 186 9.64 5.13 14.07
N GLY A 187 9.08 6.08 13.32
CA GLY A 187 7.70 6.06 12.86
C GLY A 187 7.51 5.22 11.59
N LEU A 188 8.59 4.83 10.92
CA LEU A 188 8.60 3.98 9.74
C LEU A 188 9.92 3.20 9.65
N ILE A 189 9.85 1.93 9.24
CA ILE A 189 11.04 1.15 8.91
C ILE A 189 11.03 0.84 7.41
N MET A 190 12.15 1.10 6.75
CA MET A 190 12.41 0.67 5.38
C MET A 190 13.52 -0.37 5.41
N ALA A 191 13.26 -1.59 4.94
CA ALA A 191 14.22 -2.69 5.09
C ALA A 191 14.44 -3.44 3.79
N ASP A 192 15.70 -3.63 3.38
CA ASP A 192 16.03 -4.69 2.44
C ASP A 192 15.68 -6.04 3.07
N ILE A 193 15.20 -6.95 2.23
CA ILE A 193 14.90 -8.32 2.60
C ILE A 193 16.18 -9.16 2.71
N GLN A 194 17.19 -8.91 1.88
CA GLN A 194 18.46 -9.64 1.89
C GLN A 194 19.59 -8.72 2.32
N LEU A 195 20.32 -9.09 3.38
CA LEU A 195 21.52 -8.38 3.82
C LEU A 195 22.78 -9.19 3.46
N ALA A 196 23.92 -8.55 3.17
CA ALA A 196 25.16 -9.23 2.75
C ALA A 196 25.76 -10.20 3.77
N ASP A 197 25.42 -10.10 5.06
CA ASP A 197 25.85 -11.06 6.08
C ASP A 197 25.06 -12.38 6.03
N GLY A 198 24.12 -12.51 5.06
CA GLY A 198 23.23 -13.65 4.92
C GLY A 198 22.08 -13.65 5.91
N SER A 199 21.98 -12.63 6.77
CA SER A 199 20.82 -12.42 7.62
C SER A 199 19.66 -11.83 6.80
N SER A 200 18.45 -12.10 7.28
CA SER A 200 17.22 -11.64 6.65
C SER A 200 16.76 -10.34 7.30
N GLY A 201 16.55 -9.29 6.51
CA GLY A 201 15.94 -8.07 7.02
C GLY A 201 14.50 -8.30 7.51
N LEU A 202 13.83 -9.36 7.03
CA LEU A 202 12.55 -9.82 7.60
C LEU A 202 12.71 -10.22 9.07
N ASP A 203 13.82 -10.89 9.43
CA ASP A 203 14.07 -11.32 10.81
C ASP A 203 14.40 -10.12 11.69
N ALA A 204 15.20 -9.17 11.18
CA ALA A 204 15.49 -7.93 11.89
C ALA A 204 14.22 -7.13 12.18
N VAL A 205 13.34 -7.01 11.19
CA VAL A 205 12.03 -6.39 11.35
C VAL A 205 11.17 -7.17 12.35
N SER A 206 11.09 -8.50 12.24
CA SER A 206 10.29 -9.34 13.13
C SER A 206 10.69 -9.14 14.60
N ASP A 207 11.98 -9.03 14.89
CA ASP A 207 12.47 -8.76 16.25
C ASP A 207 12.08 -7.38 16.76
N ILE A 208 12.13 -6.36 15.90
CA ILE A 208 11.77 -4.99 16.26
C ILE A 208 10.26 -4.91 16.55
N LEU A 209 9.44 -5.57 15.72
CA LEU A 209 7.99 -5.58 15.86
C LEU A 209 7.49 -6.40 17.05
N ALA A 210 8.30 -7.30 17.61
CA ALA A 210 7.92 -8.06 18.81
C ALA A 210 7.61 -7.18 20.04
N GLY A 211 8.07 -5.91 20.03
CA GLY A 211 7.81 -4.95 21.11
C GLY A 211 7.20 -3.61 20.67
N THR A 212 6.91 -3.42 19.38
CA THR A 212 6.43 -2.13 18.85
C THR A 212 5.52 -2.30 17.63
N GLU A 213 4.54 -1.41 17.48
CA GLU A 213 3.72 -1.29 16.27
C GLU A 213 4.26 -0.15 15.42
N VAL A 214 5.07 -0.49 14.40
CA VAL A 214 5.67 0.46 13.46
C VAL A 214 5.39 -0.03 12.03
N PRO A 215 4.92 0.82 11.11
CA PRO A 215 4.75 0.42 9.72
C PRO A 215 6.10 0.07 9.09
N VAL A 216 6.09 -0.97 8.24
CA VAL A 216 7.30 -1.46 7.57
C VAL A 216 7.08 -1.52 6.08
N VAL A 217 8.04 -0.98 5.34
CA VAL A 217 8.14 -1.09 3.89
C VAL A 217 9.37 -1.91 3.55
N PHE A 218 9.17 -3.00 2.81
CA PHE A 218 10.28 -3.84 2.38
C PHE A 218 10.77 -3.46 1.00
N ILE A 219 12.07 -3.63 0.78
CA ILE A 219 12.76 -3.33 -0.46
C ILE A 219 13.36 -4.62 -1.01
N THR A 220 13.28 -4.82 -2.32
CA THR A 220 13.88 -5.99 -2.96
C THR A 220 14.13 -5.80 -4.46
N ALA A 221 15.13 -6.48 -5.00
CA ALA A 221 15.32 -6.63 -6.44
C ALA A 221 14.39 -7.69 -7.07
N TYR A 222 13.73 -8.54 -6.28
CA TYR A 222 12.93 -9.67 -6.76
C TYR A 222 11.53 -9.72 -6.10
N PRO A 223 10.66 -8.73 -6.35
CA PRO A 223 9.36 -8.61 -5.69
C PRO A 223 8.46 -9.85 -5.87
N GLN A 224 8.54 -10.52 -7.02
CA GLN A 224 7.76 -11.72 -7.33
C GLN A 224 7.96 -12.89 -6.36
N ARG A 225 9.09 -12.95 -5.65
CA ARG A 225 9.35 -13.99 -4.64
C ARG A 225 8.56 -13.79 -3.34
N LEU A 226 7.94 -12.61 -3.20
CA LEU A 226 7.27 -12.13 -1.99
C LEU A 226 5.84 -11.66 -2.29
N LEU A 227 5.34 -12.06 -3.45
CA LEU A 227 4.01 -11.81 -3.96
C LEU A 227 3.38 -13.14 -4.40
N THR A 228 3.75 -14.25 -3.74
CA THR A 228 3.22 -15.59 -4.06
C THR A 228 1.87 -15.82 -3.39
N GLY A 229 1.62 -15.19 -2.24
CA GLY A 229 0.39 -15.34 -1.46
C GLY A 229 0.25 -16.67 -0.72
N ASP A 230 1.27 -17.52 -0.74
CA ASP A 230 1.22 -18.88 -0.15
C ASP A 230 1.83 -18.96 1.25
N ARG A 231 2.36 -17.85 1.76
CA ARG A 231 3.06 -17.73 3.04
C ARG A 231 2.93 -16.30 3.58
N PRO A 232 3.30 -16.03 4.84
CA PRO A 232 3.43 -14.67 5.33
C PRO A 232 4.43 -13.88 4.48
N GLU A 233 4.00 -12.74 3.94
CA GLU A 233 4.75 -11.85 3.05
C GLU A 233 4.47 -10.38 3.39
N PRO A 234 5.38 -9.46 3.04
CA PRO A 234 5.16 -8.03 3.24
C PRO A 234 3.88 -7.47 2.59
N SER A 235 3.23 -6.54 3.29
CA SER A 235 2.10 -5.77 2.75
C SER A 235 2.55 -4.63 1.84
N PHE A 236 3.70 -4.02 2.15
CA PHE A 236 4.26 -2.90 1.39
C PHE A 236 5.65 -3.28 0.85
N LEU A 237 5.82 -3.13 -0.47
CA LEU A 237 7.03 -3.53 -1.19
C LEU A 237 7.44 -2.46 -2.21
N ILE A 238 8.73 -2.14 -2.23
CA ILE A 238 9.38 -1.29 -3.23
C ILE A 238 10.40 -2.14 -3.99
N THR A 239 10.44 -1.98 -5.31
CA THR A 239 11.38 -2.69 -6.19
C THR A 239 12.62 -1.85 -6.44
N LYS A 240 13.81 -2.46 -6.37
CA LYS A 240 15.07 -1.85 -6.84
C LYS A 240 15.17 -1.96 -8.38
N PRO A 241 15.70 -0.95 -9.09
CA PRO A 241 16.13 0.37 -8.62
C PRO A 241 14.94 1.28 -8.25
N PHE A 242 15.17 2.21 -7.33
CA PHE A 242 14.11 3.06 -6.79
C PHE A 242 13.57 4.04 -7.84
N GLN A 243 12.25 4.22 -7.81
CA GLN A 243 11.57 5.32 -8.48
C GLN A 243 10.99 6.22 -7.40
N HIS A 244 11.35 7.50 -7.42
CA HIS A 244 10.94 8.49 -6.41
C HIS A 244 9.43 8.41 -6.16
N GLU A 245 8.62 8.46 -7.21
CA GLU A 245 7.16 8.44 -7.06
C GLU A 245 6.65 7.14 -6.42
N VAL A 246 7.23 5.98 -6.75
CA VAL A 246 6.86 4.70 -6.12
C VAL A 246 7.19 4.70 -4.64
N VAL A 247 8.38 5.20 -4.25
CA VAL A 247 8.79 5.31 -2.84
C VAL A 247 7.79 6.20 -2.09
N LYS A 248 7.48 7.37 -2.63
CA LYS A 248 6.48 8.30 -2.09
C LYS A 248 5.12 7.62 -1.87
N ALA A 249 4.64 6.90 -2.88
CA ALA A 249 3.34 6.26 -2.81
C ALA A 249 3.27 5.17 -1.75
N VAL A 250 4.29 4.32 -1.67
CA VAL A 250 4.32 3.21 -0.71
C VAL A 250 4.50 3.72 0.71
N ILE A 251 5.38 4.70 0.94
CA ILE A 251 5.54 5.33 2.26
C ILE A 251 4.23 5.99 2.70
N SER A 252 3.59 6.72 1.79
CA SER A 252 2.32 7.38 2.07
C SER A 252 1.24 6.39 2.51
N GLN A 253 1.12 5.24 1.83
CA GLN A 253 0.15 4.23 2.23
C GLN A 253 0.49 3.58 3.56
N ALA A 254 1.76 3.24 3.78
CA ALA A 254 2.19 2.65 5.04
C ALA A 254 1.82 3.56 6.24
N LEU A 255 2.06 4.87 6.12
CA LEU A 255 1.74 5.83 7.16
C LEU A 255 0.25 6.15 7.28
N PHE A 256 -0.49 6.17 6.17
CA PHE A 256 -1.95 6.33 6.19
C PHE A 256 -2.64 5.21 6.98
N PHE A 257 -2.25 3.96 6.76
CA PHE A 257 -2.81 2.82 7.48
C PHE A 257 -2.39 2.79 8.96
N ASP A 258 -1.14 3.15 9.29
CA ASP A 258 -0.69 3.27 10.68
C ASP A 258 -1.48 4.34 11.45
N GLN A 259 -1.63 5.55 10.89
CA GLN A 259 -2.39 6.63 11.53
C GLN A 259 -3.84 6.21 11.83
N ARG A 260 -4.47 5.47 10.91
CA ARG A 260 -5.84 4.97 11.08
C ARG A 260 -5.94 3.86 12.11
N ALA A 261 -4.99 2.92 12.13
CA ALA A 261 -4.94 1.87 13.15
C ALA A 261 -4.86 2.50 14.55
N ARG A 262 -4.03 3.54 14.72
CA ARG A 262 -3.89 4.30 15.99
C ARG A 262 -5.15 5.09 16.38
N LEU A 263 -5.91 5.59 15.41
CA LEU A 263 -7.18 6.28 15.66
C LEU A 263 -8.30 5.32 16.04
N GLY A 264 -8.31 4.11 15.47
CA GLY A 264 -9.28 3.05 15.79
C GLY A 264 -9.02 2.34 17.12
N SER A 265 -7.79 2.39 17.65
CA SER A 265 -7.39 1.73 18.91
C SER A 265 -7.52 2.59 20.17
N LYS A 266 -7.90 3.87 20.07
CA LYS A 266 -8.19 4.70 21.25
C LYS A 266 -9.49 4.23 21.93
N PRO A 267 -9.48 3.77 23.19
CA PRO A 267 -10.73 3.54 23.92
C PRO A 267 -11.46 4.88 24.05
N GLY A 268 -12.74 4.90 23.67
CA GLY A 268 -13.61 6.06 23.87
C GLY A 268 -13.65 6.48 25.34
N PRO A 269 -14.00 7.74 25.66
CA PRO A 269 -14.08 8.18 27.04
C PRO A 269 -15.00 7.25 27.82
N VAL A 270 -14.46 6.61 28.85
CA VAL A 270 -15.26 5.87 29.84
C VAL A 270 -16.21 6.90 30.43
N LEU A 271 -17.49 6.85 30.02
CA LEU A 271 -18.55 7.62 30.65
C LEU A 271 -18.54 7.24 32.13
N GLY A 272 -18.03 8.16 32.95
CA GLY A 272 -17.92 8.00 34.37
C GLY A 272 -19.29 7.62 34.95
N SER A 273 -19.29 6.54 35.73
CA SER A 273 -20.40 6.13 36.56
C SER A 273 -20.92 7.32 37.36
N VAL A 274 -22.13 7.78 37.04
CA VAL A 274 -22.89 8.66 37.92
C VAL A 274 -23.33 7.80 39.09
N SER A 275 -22.60 7.91 40.20
CA SER A 275 -23.09 7.47 41.51
C SER A 275 -24.25 8.36 41.93
N ALA A 276 -25.38 7.75 42.23
CA ALA A 276 -26.39 8.25 43.15
C ALA A 276 -26.59 7.19 44.23
#